data_AF-A0A7W4A4X2-F1
#
_entry.id   AF-A0A7W4A4X2-F1
#
_cell.length_a   1.000
_cell.length_b   1.000
_cell.length_c   1.000
_cell.angle_alpha   90.00
_cell.angle_beta   90.00
_cell.angle_gamma   90.00
#
_symmetry.space_group_name_H-M   'P 1'
#
loop_
_entity.id
_entity.type
_entity.pdbx_description
1 polymer ?
#
loop_
_entity_poly.entity_id
_entity_poly.type
_entity_poly.pdbx_seq_one_letter_code
_entity_poly.pdbx_strand_id
1 'polypeptide(L)'
;MIGYPKHFLFFLLSKGETFKLQHICVNDVTVGQNPKSLFYPPKTYVFKKDGDWDKDTIEIEQHPLYISYKQRIIEHKKWEETPYYEKALALTENGGTFRGGDFKRNEIHVFFQNCDKLISEIKNFGYKSNQQLFSEKKINKITLLSQEVTMNLSRDNKYILNDGWNRFIIAKILGLKTIPVRVLIKHKKNLRG
;
A
#
# COMPACT_ATOMS: atom_id res chain seq x y z
N MET A 1 4.56 6.78 -37.58
CA MET A 1 4.27 6.39 -36.19
C MET A 1 3.57 7.55 -35.51
N ILE A 2 2.27 7.45 -35.26
CA ILE A 2 1.49 8.52 -34.64
C ILE A 2 1.83 8.53 -33.15
N GLY A 3 2.67 9.48 -32.74
CA GLY A 3 2.98 9.73 -31.34
C GLY A 3 1.77 10.36 -30.66
N TYR A 4 0.99 9.57 -29.94
CA TYR A 4 -0.04 10.13 -29.08
C TYR A 4 0.62 10.96 -27.97
N PRO A 5 0.18 12.20 -27.72
CA PRO A 5 0.72 12.99 -26.62
C PRO A 5 0.49 12.23 -25.31
N LYS A 6 1.47 12.24 -24.39
CA LYS A 6 1.41 11.52 -23.10
C LYS A 6 0.12 11.82 -22.31
N HIS A 7 -0.47 12.99 -22.52
CA HIS A 7 -1.77 13.40 -21.97
C HIS A 7 -2.97 12.61 -22.53
N PHE A 8 -2.92 12.16 -23.79
CA PHE A 8 -3.98 11.39 -24.43
C PHE A 8 -4.01 9.93 -23.95
N LEU A 9 -2.83 9.33 -23.73
CA LEU A 9 -2.73 8.01 -23.10
C LEU A 9 -3.17 8.04 -21.63
N PHE A 10 -2.86 9.13 -20.91
CA PHE A 10 -3.37 9.40 -19.57
C PHE A 10 -4.91 9.51 -19.57
N PHE A 11 -5.51 10.22 -20.53
CA PHE A 11 -6.97 10.35 -20.66
C PHE A 11 -7.67 9.01 -20.96
N LEU A 12 -7.09 8.16 -21.81
CA LEU A 12 -7.60 6.81 -22.10
C LEU A 12 -7.47 5.85 -20.91
N LEU A 13 -6.36 5.91 -20.16
CA LEU A 13 -6.15 5.06 -18.99
C LEU A 13 -6.99 5.53 -17.78
N SER A 14 -7.09 6.85 -17.55
CA SER A 14 -7.82 7.45 -16.43
C SER A 14 -9.35 7.41 -16.55
N LYS A 15 -9.90 7.20 -17.75
CA LYS A 15 -11.35 7.04 -17.96
C LYS A 15 -11.90 5.66 -17.59
N GLY A 16 -11.04 4.66 -17.36
CA GLY A 16 -11.46 3.35 -16.85
C GLY A 16 -11.55 3.33 -15.32
N GLU A 17 -12.38 2.45 -14.75
CA GLU A 17 -12.43 2.18 -13.29
C GLU A 17 -11.04 1.92 -12.70
N THR A 18 -10.09 1.47 -13.51
CA THR A 18 -8.72 1.14 -13.16
C THR A 18 -8.04 2.16 -12.25
N PHE A 19 -7.95 3.44 -12.62
CA PHE A 19 -7.17 4.43 -11.87
C PHE A 19 -8.05 5.34 -11.00
N LYS A 20 -9.34 5.01 -10.88
CA LYS A 20 -10.26 5.78 -10.05
C LYS A 20 -9.84 5.69 -8.59
N LEU A 21 -9.57 6.84 -8.00
CA LEU A 21 -9.32 6.97 -6.57
C LEU A 21 -10.66 7.08 -5.83
N GLN A 22 -10.76 6.35 -4.73
CA GLN A 22 -11.84 6.47 -3.75
C GLN A 22 -11.23 7.01 -2.46
N HIS A 23 -11.89 7.95 -1.82
CA HIS A 23 -11.48 8.37 -0.48
C HIS A 23 -12.20 7.49 0.53
N ILE A 24 -11.43 6.86 1.41
CA ILE A 24 -11.96 6.03 2.49
C ILE A 24 -11.58 6.63 3.82
N CYS A 25 -12.38 6.37 4.86
CA CYS A 25 -11.97 6.62 6.22
C CYS A 25 -10.91 5.59 6.62
N VAL A 26 -9.77 6.06 7.14
CA VAL A 26 -8.65 5.17 7.48
C VAL A 26 -9.01 4.23 8.63
N ASN A 27 -9.89 4.67 9.54
CA ASN A 27 -10.32 3.88 10.69
C ASN A 27 -11.33 2.77 10.33
N ASP A 28 -11.98 2.84 9.17
CA ASP A 28 -12.92 1.81 8.71
C ASP A 28 -12.20 0.55 8.22
N VAL A 29 -10.88 0.63 7.99
CA VAL A 29 -10.05 -0.51 7.58
C VAL A 29 -9.31 -1.08 8.78
N THR A 30 -9.73 -2.25 9.21
CA THR A 30 -9.17 -2.97 10.37
C THR A 30 -8.30 -4.15 9.98
N VAL A 31 -8.49 -4.68 8.77
CA VAL A 31 -7.82 -5.90 8.29
C VAL A 31 -7.10 -5.67 6.97
N GLY A 32 -6.01 -6.40 6.78
CA GLY A 32 -5.30 -6.53 5.51
C GLY A 32 -5.32 -7.96 5.01
N GLN A 33 -5.03 -8.15 3.73
CA GLN A 33 -4.92 -9.47 3.15
C GLN A 33 -3.73 -10.20 3.76
N ASN A 34 -3.90 -11.48 4.10
CA ASN A 34 -2.79 -12.30 4.54
C ASN A 34 -1.78 -12.44 3.38
N PRO A 35 -0.49 -12.10 3.59
CA PRO A 35 0.52 -12.22 2.54
C PRO A 35 0.64 -13.63 1.94
N LYS A 36 0.31 -14.67 2.72
CA LYS A 36 0.31 -16.07 2.24
C LYS A 36 -0.77 -16.35 1.21
N SER A 37 -1.84 -15.56 1.21
CA SER A 37 -2.98 -15.66 0.29
C SER A 37 -3.07 -14.46 -0.63
N LEU A 38 -1.96 -13.72 -0.81
CA LEU A 38 -1.96 -12.53 -1.63
C LEU A 38 -2.19 -12.94 -3.08
N PHE A 39 -3.31 -12.48 -3.62
CA PHE A 39 -3.58 -12.56 -5.04
C PHE A 39 -2.94 -11.34 -5.69
N TYR A 40 -2.04 -11.54 -6.66
CA TYR A 40 -1.38 -10.47 -7.41
C TYR A 40 -2.00 -10.32 -8.80
N PRO A 41 -3.20 -9.75 -8.93
CA PRO A 41 -3.71 -9.43 -10.25
C PRO A 41 -2.88 -8.29 -10.87
N PRO A 42 -2.86 -8.18 -12.21
CA PRO A 42 -2.43 -6.96 -12.87
C PRO A 42 -3.02 -5.71 -12.21
N LYS A 43 -2.16 -4.80 -11.74
CA LYS A 43 -2.58 -3.54 -11.08
C LYS A 43 -3.25 -2.54 -12.03
N THR A 44 -3.59 -2.97 -13.25
CA THR A 44 -4.13 -2.19 -14.35
C THR A 44 -5.63 -2.36 -14.54
N TYR A 45 -6.31 -3.21 -13.76
CA TYR A 45 -7.77 -3.38 -13.84
C TYR A 45 -8.34 -3.73 -12.46
N VAL A 46 -9.65 -3.50 -12.29
CA VAL A 46 -10.38 -4.02 -11.13
C VAL A 46 -10.81 -5.46 -11.42
N PHE A 47 -10.39 -6.39 -10.57
CA PHE A 47 -10.70 -7.81 -10.72
C PHE A 47 -11.98 -8.18 -10.00
N LYS A 48 -12.83 -8.95 -10.67
CA LYS A 48 -14.07 -9.49 -10.10
C LYS A 48 -13.84 -10.96 -9.78
N LYS A 49 -13.68 -11.29 -8.49
CA LYS A 49 -13.30 -12.64 -8.05
C LYS A 49 -14.34 -13.21 -7.09
N ASP A 50 -14.66 -14.49 -7.26
CA ASP A 50 -15.55 -15.25 -6.38
C ASP A 50 -14.73 -16.13 -5.44
N GLY A 51 -15.40 -16.79 -4.49
CA GLY A 51 -14.80 -17.71 -3.54
C GLY A 51 -14.33 -17.02 -2.25
N ASP A 52 -13.54 -17.74 -1.45
CA ASP A 52 -13.28 -17.39 -0.05
C ASP A 52 -12.02 -16.54 0.20
N TRP A 53 -11.52 -15.85 -0.84
CA TRP A 53 -10.30 -15.07 -0.76
C TRP A 53 -10.37 -13.90 0.23
N ASP A 54 -11.57 -13.45 0.58
CA ASP A 54 -11.84 -12.35 1.51
C ASP A 54 -11.91 -12.79 2.97
N LYS A 55 -11.80 -14.09 3.26
CA LYS A 55 -11.79 -14.64 4.62
C LYS A 55 -10.39 -14.68 5.24
N ASP A 56 -9.35 -14.93 4.43
CA ASP A 56 -7.98 -15.01 4.93
C ASP A 56 -7.36 -13.62 5.06
N THR A 57 -7.57 -13.04 6.23
CA THR A 57 -7.15 -11.68 6.57
C THR A 57 -6.36 -11.66 7.87
N ILE A 58 -5.60 -10.59 8.07
CA ILE A 58 -4.86 -10.32 9.29
C ILE A 58 -5.27 -8.96 9.83
N GLU A 59 -5.43 -8.86 11.15
CA GLU A 59 -5.63 -7.58 11.82
C GLU A 59 -4.41 -6.67 11.59
N ILE A 60 -4.66 -5.48 11.06
CA ILE A 60 -3.59 -4.54 10.71
C ILE A 60 -2.77 -4.20 11.95
N GLU A 61 -3.43 -3.98 13.10
CA GLU A 61 -2.78 -3.53 14.32
C GLU A 61 -1.94 -4.60 15.01
N GLN A 62 -2.20 -5.88 14.71
CA GLN A 62 -1.40 -7.02 15.17
C GLN A 62 -0.25 -7.36 14.21
N HIS A 63 -0.21 -6.75 13.03
CA HIS A 63 0.83 -7.04 12.05
C HIS A 63 2.18 -6.42 12.50
N PRO A 64 3.31 -7.16 12.46
CA PRO A 64 4.62 -6.66 12.92
C PRO A 64 5.05 -5.32 12.30
N LEU A 65 4.67 -5.09 11.05
CA LEU A 65 4.87 -3.80 10.36
C LEU A 65 4.17 -2.65 11.08
N TYR A 66 2.89 -2.81 11.46
CA TYR A 66 2.13 -1.76 12.15
C TYR A 66 2.76 -1.47 13.52
N ILE A 67 3.04 -2.51 14.30
CA ILE A 67 3.67 -2.40 15.62
C ILE A 67 4.98 -1.60 15.50
N SER A 68 5.81 -1.92 14.51
CA SER A 68 7.11 -1.26 14.31
C SER A 68 6.96 0.20 13.91
N TYR A 69 6.02 0.54 13.01
CA TYR A 69 5.73 1.93 12.70
C TYR A 69 5.16 2.69 13.89
N LYS A 70 4.30 2.07 14.71
CA LYS A 70 3.74 2.69 15.91
C LYS A 70 4.83 2.99 16.93
N GLN A 71 5.72 2.04 17.19
CA GLN A 71 6.90 2.23 18.03
C GLN A 71 7.82 3.33 17.50
N ARG A 72 8.02 3.39 16.18
CA ARG A 72 8.83 4.44 15.57
C ARG A 72 8.21 5.83 15.70
N ILE A 73 6.91 5.95 15.41
CA ILE A 73 6.22 7.25 15.29
C ILE A 73 5.80 7.80 16.66
N ILE A 74 5.29 6.94 17.55
CA ILE A 74 4.70 7.32 18.84
C ILE A 74 5.69 7.15 19.98
N GLU A 75 6.40 6.02 20.03
CA GLU A 75 7.36 5.71 21.12
C GLU A 75 8.78 6.20 20.81
N HIS A 76 9.02 6.76 19.62
CA HIS A 76 10.32 7.27 19.18
C HIS A 76 11.47 6.25 19.21
N LYS A 77 11.17 4.95 19.18
CA LYS A 77 12.20 3.90 19.14
C LYS A 77 13.04 3.98 17.86
N LYS A 78 14.28 3.51 17.94
CA LYS A 78 15.08 3.26 16.75
C LYS A 78 14.52 2.06 16.00
N TRP A 79 14.72 2.00 14.69
CA TRP A 79 14.22 0.88 13.89
C TRP A 79 14.81 -0.44 14.35
N GLU A 80 16.08 -0.43 14.76
CA GLU A 80 16.83 -1.56 15.32
C GLU A 80 16.15 -2.24 16.51
N GLU A 81 15.27 -1.52 17.21
CA GLU A 81 14.53 -2.00 18.38
C GLU A 81 13.12 -2.48 18.04
N THR A 82 12.75 -2.51 16.75
CA THR A 82 11.40 -2.84 16.29
C THR A 82 11.29 -4.26 15.71
N PRO A 83 10.14 -4.94 15.88
CA PRO A 83 9.94 -6.30 15.37
C PRO A 83 10.16 -6.46 13.85
N TYR A 84 9.86 -5.43 13.06
CA TYR A 84 9.99 -5.50 11.60
C TYR A 84 11.46 -5.40 11.14
N TYR A 85 12.30 -4.67 11.88
CA TYR A 85 13.73 -4.63 11.63
C TYR A 85 14.40 -5.95 12.01
N GLU A 86 14.07 -6.49 13.18
CA GLU A 86 14.52 -7.81 13.63
C GLU A 86 14.17 -8.90 12.58
N LYS A 87 12.92 -8.90 12.12
CA LYS A 87 12.48 -9.81 11.04
C LYS A 87 13.27 -9.61 9.74
N ALA A 88 13.57 -8.37 9.37
CA ALA A 88 14.35 -8.09 8.15
C ALA A 88 15.78 -8.65 8.26
N LEU A 89 16.45 -8.41 9.41
CA LEU A 89 17.79 -8.94 9.66
C LEU A 89 17.80 -10.46 9.64
N ALA A 90 16.89 -11.11 10.40
CA ALA A 90 16.83 -12.56 10.50
C ALA A 90 16.60 -13.24 9.13
N LEU A 91 15.80 -12.63 8.24
CA LEU A 91 15.61 -13.15 6.88
C LEU A 91 16.90 -13.07 6.07
N THR A 92 17.63 -11.95 6.14
CA THR A 92 18.86 -11.77 5.37
C THR A 92 20.04 -12.58 5.90
N GLU A 93 20.17 -12.76 7.21
CA GLU A 93 21.25 -13.54 7.83
C GLU A 93 21.11 -15.04 7.52
N ASN A 94 19.87 -15.53 7.37
CA ASN A 94 19.59 -16.91 7.00
C ASN A 94 19.64 -17.18 5.48
N GLY A 95 20.15 -16.22 4.68
CA GLY A 95 20.21 -16.34 3.21
C GLY A 95 18.85 -16.27 2.52
N GLY A 96 17.81 -15.81 3.22
CA GLY A 96 16.48 -15.57 2.68
C GLY A 96 16.34 -14.19 2.05
N THR A 97 15.16 -13.93 1.46
CA THR A 97 14.83 -12.64 0.85
C THR A 97 13.96 -11.79 1.76
N PHE A 98 14.23 -10.49 1.80
CA PHE A 98 13.37 -9.51 2.46
C PHE A 98 12.58 -8.78 1.39
N ARG A 99 11.24 -8.74 1.52
CA ARG A 99 10.34 -8.11 0.52
C ARG A 99 10.56 -8.60 -0.93
N GLY A 100 10.99 -9.85 -1.11
CA GLY A 100 11.22 -10.46 -2.42
C GLY A 100 12.50 -9.99 -3.12
N GLY A 101 13.42 -9.32 -2.41
CA GLY A 101 14.75 -8.98 -2.91
C GLY A 101 15.86 -9.60 -2.06
N ASP A 102 17.04 -9.73 -2.67
CA ASP A 102 18.27 -10.15 -2.01
C ASP A 102 18.91 -8.95 -1.29
N PHE A 103 18.36 -8.60 -0.13
CA PHE A 103 18.88 -7.48 0.66
C PHE A 103 20.15 -7.89 1.41
N LYS A 104 21.20 -7.08 1.29
CA LYS A 104 22.34 -7.13 2.21
C LYS A 104 22.03 -6.36 3.49
N ARG A 105 22.73 -6.65 4.59
CA ARG A 105 22.57 -5.95 5.88
C ARG A 105 22.59 -4.41 5.74
N ASN A 106 23.51 -3.87 4.95
CA ASN A 106 23.62 -2.41 4.74
C ASN A 106 22.42 -1.83 3.97
N GLU A 107 21.75 -2.63 3.14
CA GLU A 107 20.58 -2.21 2.35
C GLU A 107 19.31 -2.17 3.22
N ILE A 108 19.24 -2.97 4.29
CA ILE A 108 18.17 -2.90 5.29
C ILE A 108 18.16 -1.51 5.94
N HIS A 109 19.31 -1.00 6.36
CA HIS A 109 19.39 0.32 6.99
C HIS A 109 18.89 1.43 6.04
N VAL A 110 19.31 1.40 4.78
CA VAL A 110 18.82 2.35 3.75
C VAL A 110 17.31 2.26 3.55
N PHE A 111 16.74 1.05 3.57
CA PHE A 111 15.29 0.86 3.51
C PHE A 111 14.57 1.56 4.67
N PHE A 112 15.07 1.44 5.89
CA PHE A 112 14.46 2.06 7.07
C PHE A 112 14.65 3.58 7.12
N GLN A 113 15.77 4.11 6.62
CA GLN A 113 15.93 5.55 6.39
C GLN A 113 14.87 6.09 5.40
N ASN A 114 14.57 5.35 4.34
CA ASN A 114 13.49 5.71 3.41
C ASN A 114 12.11 5.65 4.08
N CYS A 115 11.91 4.77 5.05
CA CYS A 115 10.68 4.73 5.86
C CYS A 115 10.54 5.99 6.71
N ASP A 116 11.61 6.47 7.35
CA ASP A 116 11.61 7.74 8.10
C ASP A 116 11.32 8.95 7.20
N LYS A 117 11.89 8.98 5.99
CA LYS A 117 11.58 10.01 5.01
C LYS A 117 10.09 10.02 4.66
N LEU A 118 9.50 8.85 4.41
CA LEU A 118 8.07 8.73 4.12
C LEU A 118 7.19 9.16 5.30
N ILE A 119 7.58 8.81 6.53
CA ILE A 119 6.89 9.28 7.75
C ILE A 119 6.91 10.81 7.80
N SER A 120 8.09 11.41 7.62
CA SER A 120 8.26 12.87 7.64
C SER A 120 7.44 13.56 6.56
N GLU A 121 7.43 13.03 5.34
CA GLU A 121 6.63 13.57 4.23
C GLU A 121 5.13 13.56 4.55
N ILE A 122 4.59 12.43 5.04
CA ILE A 122 3.15 12.33 5.35
C ILE A 122 2.80 13.17 6.59
N LYS A 123 3.69 13.22 7.60
CA LYS A 123 3.48 14.01 8.82
C LYS A 123 3.43 15.51 8.53
N ASN A 124 4.32 16.00 7.68
CA ASN A 124 4.48 17.43 7.44
C ASN A 124 3.56 17.97 6.34
N PHE A 125 3.19 17.13 5.36
CA PHE A 125 2.44 17.57 4.18
C PHE A 125 1.11 16.84 3.98
N GLY A 126 0.75 15.94 4.89
CA GLY A 126 -0.41 15.05 4.73
C GLY A 126 -0.17 13.96 3.69
N TYR A 127 -1.21 13.18 3.41
CA TYR A 127 -1.15 12.14 2.38
C TYR A 127 -1.26 12.76 0.98
N LYS A 128 -0.31 12.41 0.10
CA LYS A 128 -0.40 12.72 -1.34
C LYS A 128 -0.53 11.44 -2.17
N SER A 129 -1.55 11.40 -3.03
CA SER A 129 -1.69 10.36 -4.04
C SER A 129 -0.55 10.42 -5.05
N ASN A 130 -0.28 9.30 -5.72
CA ASN A 130 0.68 9.29 -6.82
C ASN A 130 0.24 10.18 -7.98
N GLN A 131 -1.08 10.40 -8.17
CA GLN A 131 -1.60 11.37 -9.15
C GLN A 131 -1.21 12.81 -8.79
N GLN A 132 -1.29 13.19 -7.52
CA GLN A 132 -0.84 14.50 -7.05
C GLN A 132 0.68 14.63 -7.18
N LEU A 133 1.45 13.64 -6.72
CA LEU A 133 2.91 13.65 -6.82
C LEU A 133 3.39 13.74 -8.27
N PHE A 134 2.70 13.08 -9.20
CA PHE A 134 3.02 13.16 -10.63
C PHE A 134 2.72 14.55 -11.21
N SER A 135 1.57 15.13 -10.86
CA SER A 135 1.19 16.50 -11.26
C SER A 135 2.17 17.55 -10.73
N GLU A 136 2.68 17.34 -9.51
CA GLU A 136 3.72 18.17 -8.88
C GLU A 136 5.14 17.89 -9.40
N LYS A 137 5.29 16.98 -10.38
CA LYS A 137 6.59 16.54 -10.94
C LYS A 137 7.55 15.95 -9.89
N LYS A 138 7.04 15.50 -8.74
CA LYS A 138 7.80 14.79 -7.70
C LYS A 138 8.08 13.34 -8.08
N ILE A 139 7.23 12.78 -8.93
CA ILE A 139 7.49 11.53 -9.64
C ILE A 139 7.28 11.73 -11.14
N ASN A 140 8.05 11.03 -11.97
CA ASN A 140 8.06 11.22 -13.43
C ASN A 140 7.69 9.95 -14.22
N LYS A 141 7.60 8.79 -13.55
CA LYS A 141 7.24 7.50 -14.16
C LYS A 141 5.74 7.28 -14.07
N ILE A 142 5.07 7.20 -15.23
CA ILE A 142 3.63 6.95 -15.31
C ILE A 142 3.22 5.62 -14.66
N THR A 143 4.11 4.62 -14.65
CA THR A 143 3.88 3.33 -14.02
C THR A 143 3.67 3.43 -12.50
N LEU A 144 4.21 4.48 -11.86
CA LEU A 144 4.02 4.73 -10.43
C LEU A 144 2.58 5.15 -10.11
N LEU A 145 1.81 5.67 -11.07
CA LEU A 145 0.39 5.95 -10.86
C LEU A 145 -0.42 4.69 -10.49
N SER A 146 0.05 3.51 -10.93
CA SER A 146 -0.56 2.24 -10.56
C SER A 146 -0.18 1.77 -9.15
N GLN A 147 0.86 2.34 -8.55
CA GLN A 147 1.39 1.98 -7.23
C GLN A 147 0.72 2.81 -6.11
N GLU A 148 -0.58 3.05 -6.19
CA GLU A 148 -1.36 3.67 -5.10
C GLU A 148 -1.60 2.66 -3.95
N VAL A 149 -2.05 3.13 -2.78
CA VAL A 149 -2.62 2.21 -1.78
C VAL A 149 -3.80 1.49 -2.42
N THR A 150 -3.81 0.17 -2.34
CA THR A 150 -4.85 -0.66 -2.94
C THR A 150 -5.64 -1.40 -1.88
N MET A 151 -6.94 -1.51 -2.13
CA MET A 151 -7.92 -2.17 -1.27
C MET A 151 -8.66 -3.25 -2.07
N ASN A 152 -9.07 -4.29 -1.38
CA ASN A 152 -10.03 -5.26 -1.88
C ASN A 152 -11.38 -5.02 -1.18
N LEU A 153 -12.49 -5.26 -1.89
CA LEU A 153 -13.84 -5.21 -1.33
C LEU A 153 -14.35 -6.63 -1.11
N SER A 154 -14.52 -7.01 0.17
CA SER A 154 -15.03 -8.31 0.59
C SER A 154 -16.48 -8.55 0.17
N ARG A 155 -16.99 -9.78 0.32
CA ARG A 155 -18.40 -10.14 0.05
C ARG A 155 -19.44 -9.33 0.84
N ASP A 156 -18.99 -8.69 1.92
CA ASP A 156 -19.81 -7.88 2.84
C ASP A 156 -19.50 -6.38 2.68
N ASN A 157 -18.91 -5.97 1.55
CA ASN A 157 -18.51 -4.60 1.25
C ASN A 157 -17.53 -3.97 2.25
N LYS A 158 -16.74 -4.78 2.95
CA LYS A 158 -15.67 -4.27 3.84
C LYS A 158 -14.38 -4.11 3.05
N TYR A 159 -13.62 -3.05 3.36
CA TYR A 159 -12.30 -2.83 2.80
C TYR A 159 -11.27 -3.74 3.47
N ILE A 160 -10.44 -4.37 2.65
CA ILE A 160 -9.29 -5.17 3.06
C ILE A 160 -8.05 -4.56 2.42
N LEU A 161 -7.06 -4.17 3.22
CA LEU A 161 -5.80 -3.62 2.72
C LEU A 161 -5.04 -4.65 1.88
N ASN A 162 -4.77 -4.34 0.62
CA ASN A 162 -4.10 -5.23 -0.32
C ASN A 162 -2.62 -4.88 -0.47
N ASP A 163 -2.32 -3.64 -0.86
CA ASP A 163 -0.94 -3.15 -1.06
C ASP A 163 -0.85 -1.67 -0.67
N GLY A 164 0.38 -1.18 -0.51
CA GLY A 164 0.65 0.16 0.03
C GLY A 164 0.67 0.19 1.55
N TRP A 165 0.93 -0.96 2.19
CA TRP A 165 0.94 -1.14 3.64
C TRP A 165 1.66 -0.03 4.41
N ASN A 166 2.87 0.34 3.98
CA ASN A 166 3.65 1.40 4.64
C ASN A 166 2.87 2.73 4.68
N ARG A 167 2.36 3.19 3.53
CA ARG A 167 1.63 4.47 3.43
C ARG A 167 0.30 4.44 4.19
N PHE A 168 -0.42 3.31 4.12
CA PHE A 168 -1.66 3.13 4.87
C PHE A 168 -1.42 3.18 6.39
N ILE A 169 -0.44 2.41 6.89
CA ILE A 169 -0.11 2.33 8.31
C ILE A 169 0.32 3.69 8.86
N ILE A 170 1.18 4.41 8.13
CA ILE A 170 1.63 5.74 8.54
C ILE A 170 0.43 6.69 8.64
N ALA A 171 -0.45 6.72 7.64
CA ALA A 171 -1.66 7.54 7.66
C ALA A 171 -2.57 7.19 8.85
N LYS A 172 -2.74 5.90 9.15
CA LYS A 172 -3.55 5.41 10.28
C LYS A 172 -2.96 5.86 11.63
N ILE A 173 -1.66 5.67 11.85
CA ILE A 173 -1.01 6.04 13.11
C ILE A 173 -0.99 7.54 13.32
N LEU A 174 -0.79 8.32 12.25
CA LEU A 174 -0.84 9.78 12.30
C LEU A 174 -2.28 10.35 12.42
N GLY A 175 -3.31 9.50 12.44
CA GLY A 175 -4.69 9.90 12.65
C GLY A 175 -5.32 10.65 11.46
N LEU A 176 -4.85 10.40 10.24
CA LEU A 176 -5.48 10.99 9.05
C LEU A 176 -6.90 10.45 8.91
N LYS A 177 -7.87 11.35 8.74
CA LYS A 177 -9.28 10.97 8.60
C LYS A 177 -9.51 10.13 7.35
N THR A 178 -9.02 10.60 6.20
CA THR A 178 -9.24 9.95 4.91
C THR A 178 -7.97 9.91 4.06
N ILE A 179 -7.87 8.90 3.20
CA ILE A 179 -6.83 8.81 2.16
C ILE A 179 -7.43 8.33 0.84
N PRO A 180 -6.84 8.72 -0.30
CA PRO A 180 -7.18 8.15 -1.60
C PRO A 180 -6.61 6.74 -1.76
N VAL A 181 -7.45 5.81 -2.18
CA VAL A 181 -7.11 4.41 -2.47
C VAL A 181 -7.66 3.96 -3.81
N ARG A 182 -7.10 2.89 -4.36
CA ARG A 182 -7.66 2.18 -5.50
C ARG A 182 -8.29 0.86 -5.06
N VAL A 183 -9.45 0.52 -5.60
CA VAL A 183 -10.00 -0.83 -5.42
C VAL A 183 -9.37 -1.74 -6.47
N LEU A 184 -8.68 -2.79 -6.03
CA LEU A 184 -8.03 -3.76 -6.93
C LEU A 184 -8.91 -4.97 -7.20
N ILE A 185 -9.60 -5.48 -6.17
CA ILE A 185 -10.47 -6.66 -6.28
C ILE A 185 -11.84 -6.33 -5.68
N LYS A 186 -12.91 -6.74 -6.36
CA LYS A 186 -14.28 -6.74 -5.85
C LYS A 186 -14.80 -8.17 -5.79
N HIS A 187 -15.42 -8.53 -4.67
CA HIS A 187 -16.09 -9.82 -4.56
C HIS A 187 -17.30 -9.85 -5.51
N LYS A 188 -17.48 -10.94 -6.27
CA LYS A 188 -18.57 -11.02 -7.27
C LYS A 188 -19.97 -10.85 -6.66
N LYS A 189 -20.16 -11.26 -5.41
CA LYS A 189 -21.41 -11.06 -4.65
C LYS A 189 -21.84 -9.57 -4.56
N ASN A 190 -20.90 -8.64 -4.57
CA ASN A 190 -21.17 -7.19 -4.46
C ASN A 190 -21.68 -6.58 -5.77
N LEU A 191 -21.76 -7.36 -6.84
CA LEU A 191 -22.16 -6.91 -8.18
C LEU A 191 -23.63 -7.19 -8.48
N ARG A 192 -24.37 -7.82 -7.56
CA ARG A 192 -25.80 -8.15 -7.73
C ARG A 192 -26.74 -7.07 -7.17
N GLY A 193 -26.30 -5.81 -7.17
CA GLY A 193 -27.11 -4.64 -6.84
C GLY A 193 -27.45 -3.83 -8.07
#